data_AF-A0A2D4SR32-F1
#
_entry.id   AF-A0A2D4SR32-F1
#
_cell.length_a   1.000
_cell.length_b   1.000
_cell.length_c   1.000
_cell.angle_alpha   90.00
_cell.angle_beta   90.00
_cell.angle_gamma   90.00
#
_symmetry.space_group_name_H-M   'P 1'
#
loop_
_entity.id
_entity.type
_entity.pdbx_description
1 polymer ?
#
loop_
_entity_poly.entity_id
_entity_poly.type
_entity_poly.pdbx_seq_one_letter_code
_entity_poly.pdbx_strand_id
1 'polypeptide(L)'
;MKSYLLVLSVFAVACGTAEKEDTAGDSTTQPSSEPASAPTSSPTSEPEGGEILLYNTSLWSGEWAIAEGALSGTENWLSSGWQESAGVRDCDYAWDLVGAAPAAAVCEDCVWEFEITATGNADASTFNSEECDLQDDVFTYAYTAEYMYEGTSMGPALLYKGSAEDSEIGAFVLPGNPNSPQVETYTAEINWDEAAGTFSYASGTVDYEYLYQY
;
A
#
# COMPACT_ATOMS: atom_id res chain seq x y z
N MET A 1 19.17 -24.45 21.55
CA MET A 1 19.14 -23.18 20.79
C MET A 1 18.53 -23.49 19.45
N LYS A 2 17.28 -23.08 19.23
CA LYS A 2 16.59 -23.24 17.94
C LYS A 2 16.70 -21.90 17.23
N SER A 3 17.38 -21.87 16.09
CA SER A 3 17.30 -20.76 15.14
C SER A 3 15.91 -20.79 14.52
N TYR A 4 15.20 -19.68 14.60
CA TYR A 4 14.01 -19.44 13.79
C TYR A 4 14.46 -18.56 12.61
N LEU A 5 14.32 -19.11 11.41
CA LEU A 5 14.51 -18.39 10.16
C LEU A 5 13.42 -17.31 10.08
N LEU A 6 13.83 -16.05 9.96
CA LEU A 6 12.98 -14.91 9.62
C LEU A 6 12.31 -15.17 8.28
N VAL A 7 10.99 -15.30 8.28
CA VAL A 7 10.17 -15.07 7.09
C VAL A 7 9.65 -13.65 7.22
N LEU A 8 10.21 -12.78 6.38
CA LEU A 8 9.77 -11.41 6.18
C LEU A 8 8.37 -11.49 5.54
N SER A 9 7.31 -11.45 6.34
CA SER A 9 5.94 -11.39 5.84
C SER A 9 5.64 -9.96 5.41
N VAL A 10 6.12 -9.58 4.22
CA VAL A 10 5.53 -8.50 3.44
C VAL A 10 4.16 -9.04 3.02
N PHE A 11 3.11 -8.63 3.73
CA PHE A 11 1.74 -8.99 3.36
C PHE A 11 1.42 -8.25 2.06
N ALA A 12 1.63 -8.97 0.95
CA ALA A 12 1.06 -8.66 -0.35
C ALA A 12 -0.46 -8.76 -0.22
N VAL A 13 -1.11 -7.66 0.17
CA VAL A 13 -2.56 -7.51 0.04
C VAL A 13 -2.82 -6.98 -1.37
N ALA A 14 -3.34 -7.88 -2.20
CA ALA A 14 -4.11 -7.63 -3.42
C ALA A 14 -3.54 -6.65 -4.46
N CYS A 15 -2.58 -7.14 -5.26
CA CYS A 15 -2.55 -6.81 -6.69
C CYS A 15 -2.02 -8.03 -7.45
N GLY A 16 -2.90 -8.99 -7.71
CA GLY A 16 -2.58 -10.16 -8.53
C GLY A 16 -2.37 -9.75 -9.98
N THR A 17 -1.16 -9.38 -10.37
CA THR A 17 -0.83 -9.22 -11.79
C THR A 17 -0.77 -10.60 -12.43
N ALA A 18 -1.71 -10.85 -13.34
CA ALA A 18 -1.72 -12.05 -14.17
C ALA A 18 -0.39 -12.17 -14.95
N GLU A 19 0.39 -13.21 -14.66
CA GLU A 19 1.57 -13.55 -15.45
C GLU A 19 1.14 -14.01 -16.84
N LYS A 20 1.46 -13.22 -17.87
CA LYS A 20 1.36 -13.68 -19.26
C LYS A 20 2.72 -14.25 -19.69
N GLU A 21 2.80 -15.56 -19.78
CA GLU A 21 3.85 -16.27 -20.52
C GLU A 21 3.82 -15.81 -21.99
N ASP A 22 4.91 -15.24 -22.50
CA ASP A 22 5.12 -15.12 -23.94
C ASP A 22 6.26 -16.04 -24.40
N THR A 23 5.87 -16.91 -25.32
CA THR A 23 6.65 -17.97 -25.95
C THR A 23 7.55 -17.41 -27.06
N ALA A 24 8.68 -18.08 -27.28
CA ALA A 24 9.79 -17.77 -28.17
C ALA A 24 9.49 -17.64 -29.70
N GLY A 25 10.42 -17.00 -30.43
CA GLY A 25 10.70 -17.15 -31.88
C GLY A 25 11.17 -15.84 -32.55
N ASP A 26 12.45 -15.52 -32.69
CA ASP A 26 13.51 -15.97 -33.64
C ASP A 26 13.56 -15.23 -35.02
N SER A 27 14.82 -14.91 -35.42
CA SER A 27 15.39 -14.67 -36.76
C SER A 27 15.54 -13.25 -37.38
N THR A 28 16.76 -12.69 -37.17
CA THR A 28 17.82 -12.16 -38.11
C THR A 28 17.49 -11.35 -39.40
N THR A 29 18.28 -10.29 -39.68
CA THR A 29 19.22 -10.10 -40.84
C THR A 29 20.00 -8.75 -40.75
N GLN A 30 21.32 -8.73 -41.04
CA GLN A 30 22.30 -7.60 -41.08
C GLN A 30 22.66 -7.28 -42.57
N PRO A 31 23.68 -6.45 -42.95
CA PRO A 31 24.09 -5.05 -42.65
C PRO A 31 24.17 -4.17 -43.94
N SER A 32 24.52 -2.85 -43.88
CA SER A 32 25.48 -2.21 -44.84
C SER A 32 25.79 -0.71 -44.60
N SER A 33 27.09 -0.42 -44.45
CA SER A 33 27.94 0.69 -44.98
C SER A 33 27.66 2.20 -44.76
N GLU A 34 28.56 2.82 -43.96
CA GLU A 34 29.02 4.23 -43.85
C GLU A 34 29.85 4.73 -45.08
N PRO A 35 30.48 5.95 -45.15
CA PRO A 35 30.51 7.14 -44.25
C PRO A 35 30.50 8.56 -44.94
N ALA A 36 30.41 9.66 -44.15
CA ALA A 36 31.43 10.74 -44.03
C ALA A 36 30.94 12.22 -43.87
N SER A 37 31.52 12.89 -42.84
CA SER A 37 31.83 14.34 -42.69
C SER A 37 30.71 15.28 -42.19
N ALA A 38 30.87 16.20 -41.22
CA ALA A 38 31.97 16.73 -40.41
C ALA A 38 31.36 17.51 -39.19
N PRO A 39 32.16 17.98 -38.19
CA PRO A 39 31.68 18.21 -36.82
C PRO A 39 31.14 19.62 -36.59
N THR A 40 29.99 19.72 -35.91
CA THR A 40 29.59 20.93 -35.18
C THR A 40 29.81 20.68 -33.70
N SER A 41 30.95 21.13 -33.21
CA SER A 41 31.27 21.19 -31.79
C SER A 41 30.38 22.26 -31.14
N SER A 42 29.35 21.81 -30.42
CA SER A 42 28.76 22.55 -29.30
C SER A 42 28.90 21.61 -28.09
N PRO A 43 29.45 22.05 -26.96
CA PRO A 43 29.39 21.24 -25.75
C PRO A 43 27.95 21.29 -25.27
N THR A 44 27.11 20.41 -25.81
CA THR A 44 25.96 19.95 -25.03
C THR A 44 26.60 19.00 -24.05
N SER A 45 26.84 19.48 -22.84
CA SER A 45 27.12 18.59 -21.72
C SER A 45 26.03 17.53 -21.75
N GLU A 46 26.39 16.27 -22.02
CA GLU A 46 25.56 15.15 -21.57
C GLU A 46 25.30 15.41 -20.08
N PRO A 47 24.06 15.31 -19.58
CA PRO A 47 23.88 15.29 -18.15
C PRO A 47 24.73 14.12 -17.65
N GLU A 48 25.71 14.41 -16.79
CA GLU A 48 26.43 13.36 -16.08
C GLU A 48 25.37 12.48 -15.44
N GLY A 49 25.36 11.19 -15.81
CA GLY A 49 24.41 10.19 -15.37
C GLY A 49 24.16 10.28 -13.87
N GLY A 50 23.04 10.89 -13.51
CA GLY A 50 22.57 10.94 -12.14
C GLY A 50 21.76 9.70 -11.86
N GLU A 51 22.02 9.04 -10.74
CA GLU A 51 21.11 8.03 -10.23
C GLU A 51 19.82 8.71 -9.78
N ILE A 52 18.66 8.32 -10.32
CA ILE A 52 17.34 8.75 -9.86
C ILE A 52 16.67 7.56 -9.20
N LEU A 53 16.29 7.70 -7.93
CA LEU A 53 15.53 6.69 -7.19
C LEU A 53 14.03 7.02 -7.29
N LEU A 54 13.24 6.06 -7.75
CA LEU A 54 11.82 6.23 -8.07
C LEU A 54 11.02 5.22 -7.27
N TYR A 55 9.91 5.66 -6.69
CA TYR A 55 9.11 4.87 -5.77
C TYR A 55 7.72 4.62 -6.37
N ASN A 56 7.30 3.36 -6.39
CA ASN A 56 5.88 3.03 -6.52
C ASN A 56 5.29 2.93 -5.11
N THR A 57 4.18 3.60 -4.86
CA THR A 57 3.64 3.75 -3.52
C THR A 57 2.14 3.56 -3.46
N SER A 58 1.70 2.95 -2.37
CA SER A 58 0.32 2.75 -2.02
C SER A 58 -0.04 3.68 -0.87
N LEU A 59 -1.07 4.51 -1.06
CA LEU A 59 -1.59 5.39 -0.03
C LEU A 59 -2.96 4.88 0.41
N TRP A 60 -3.07 4.51 1.68
CA TRP A 60 -4.31 4.09 2.32
C TRP A 60 -4.81 5.18 3.25
N SER A 61 -6.11 5.38 3.30
CA SER A 61 -6.73 6.30 4.26
C SER A 61 -8.13 5.87 4.63
N GLY A 62 -8.51 6.04 5.89
CA GLY A 62 -9.84 5.70 6.36
C GLY A 62 -10.38 6.73 7.35
N GLU A 63 -11.69 6.95 7.31
CA GLU A 63 -12.42 7.81 8.23
C GLU A 63 -13.70 7.13 8.68
N TRP A 64 -13.82 6.87 9.99
CA TRP A 64 -14.86 6.02 10.55
C TRP A 64 -15.51 6.64 11.79
N ALA A 65 -16.79 6.33 11.95
CA ALA A 65 -17.55 6.52 13.18
C ALA A 65 -17.79 5.17 13.85
N ILE A 66 -17.59 5.12 15.17
CA ILE A 66 -17.76 3.95 16.02
C ILE A 66 -18.79 4.32 17.09
N ALA A 67 -19.95 3.70 17.02
CA ALA A 67 -21.04 3.94 17.95
C ALA A 67 -21.82 2.65 18.20
N GLU A 68 -22.28 2.46 19.44
CA GLU A 68 -23.16 1.35 19.83
C GLU A 68 -22.63 -0.05 19.46
N GLY A 69 -21.30 -0.23 19.42
CA GLY A 69 -20.68 -1.51 19.07
C GLY A 69 -20.70 -1.83 17.57
N ALA A 70 -20.88 -0.82 16.72
CA ALA A 70 -20.74 -0.90 15.28
C ALA A 70 -19.76 0.17 14.78
N LEU A 71 -19.17 -0.12 13.62
CA LEU A 71 -18.32 0.79 12.87
C LEU A 71 -19.01 1.11 11.53
N SER A 72 -18.93 2.37 11.11
CA SER A 72 -19.31 2.78 9.76
C SER A 72 -18.37 3.86 9.25
N GLY A 73 -17.97 3.80 7.99
CA GLY A 73 -17.11 4.83 7.43
C GLY A 73 -16.70 4.53 6.00
N THR A 74 -15.62 5.13 5.57
CA THR A 74 -15.05 4.91 4.24
C THR A 74 -13.56 4.63 4.32
N GLU A 75 -13.06 3.93 3.32
CA GLU A 75 -11.64 3.69 3.12
C GLU A 75 -11.26 3.92 1.67
N ASN A 76 -10.08 4.48 1.43
CA ASN A 76 -9.56 4.77 0.11
C ASN A 76 -8.16 4.19 -0.02
N TRP A 77 -7.90 3.60 -1.18
CA TRP A 77 -6.56 3.24 -1.62
C TRP A 77 -6.23 3.97 -2.91
N LEU A 78 -5.09 4.66 -2.91
CA LEU A 78 -4.55 5.34 -4.08
C LEU A 78 -3.24 4.66 -4.45
N SER A 79 -3.19 4.09 -5.66
CA SER A 79 -1.93 3.66 -6.26
C SER A 79 -1.24 4.86 -6.87
N SER A 80 -0.15 5.33 -6.25
CA SER A 80 0.70 6.37 -6.78
C SER A 80 1.97 5.74 -7.34
N GLY A 81 1.83 5.21 -8.56
CA GLY A 81 2.96 4.89 -9.42
C GLY A 81 3.55 6.18 -9.99
N TRP A 82 4.88 6.31 -9.91
CA TRP A 82 5.70 7.32 -10.61
C TRP A 82 5.10 8.74 -10.63
N GLN A 83 5.39 9.51 -9.57
CA GLN A 83 5.06 10.93 -9.52
C GLN A 83 5.72 11.70 -10.67
N GLU A 84 5.00 11.92 -11.78
CA GLU A 84 5.11 13.16 -12.59
C GLU A 84 3.81 13.56 -13.31
N SER A 85 2.74 12.75 -13.39
CA SER A 85 1.48 13.23 -13.99
C SER A 85 0.21 12.58 -13.46
N ALA A 86 -0.85 13.39 -13.32
CA ALA A 86 -2.17 12.96 -12.83
C ALA A 86 -2.91 11.96 -13.75
N GLY A 87 -2.35 11.63 -14.93
CA GLY A 87 -2.93 10.70 -15.89
C GLY A 87 -2.32 9.29 -15.89
N VAL A 88 -1.41 9.01 -14.95
CA VAL A 88 -0.70 7.71 -14.82
C VAL A 88 -1.22 6.89 -13.63
N ARG A 89 -2.23 7.39 -12.89
CA ARG A 89 -2.89 6.61 -11.84
C ARG A 89 -3.85 5.63 -12.48
N ASP A 90 -3.51 4.36 -12.42
CA ASP A 90 -4.30 3.33 -13.09
C ASP A 90 -5.61 3.09 -12.36
N CYS A 91 -5.58 3.01 -11.02
CA CYS A 91 -6.76 2.71 -10.21
C CYS A 91 -6.71 3.38 -8.83
N ASP A 92 -7.71 4.24 -8.56
CA ASP A 92 -7.99 4.81 -7.24
C ASP A 92 -9.30 4.17 -6.73
N TYR A 93 -9.24 3.49 -5.59
CA TYR A 93 -10.35 2.71 -5.06
C TYR A 93 -10.91 3.33 -3.79
N ALA A 94 -12.23 3.24 -3.65
CA ALA A 94 -12.97 3.66 -2.47
C ALA A 94 -13.94 2.55 -2.05
N TRP A 95 -14.05 2.34 -0.74
CA TRP A 95 -14.97 1.39 -0.12
C TRP A 95 -15.80 2.07 0.96
N ASP A 96 -17.07 1.67 1.05
CA ASP A 96 -17.91 1.91 2.22
C ASP A 96 -17.70 0.75 3.20
N LEU A 97 -17.39 1.07 4.46
CA LEU A 97 -17.12 0.10 5.50
C LEU A 97 -18.28 0.03 6.49
N VAL A 98 -18.70 -1.19 6.82
CA VAL A 98 -19.59 -1.48 7.95
C VAL A 98 -18.96 -2.57 8.79
N GLY A 99 -18.84 -2.32 10.10
CA GLY A 99 -18.23 -3.26 11.05
C GLY A 99 -19.15 -3.63 12.21
N ALA A 100 -19.04 -4.87 12.67
CA ALA A 100 -19.70 -5.37 13.85
C ALA A 100 -18.70 -6.03 14.81
N ALA A 101 -18.91 -5.87 16.11
CA ALA A 101 -18.03 -6.49 17.10
C ALA A 101 -18.03 -8.03 16.90
N PRO A 102 -16.86 -8.68 16.85
CA PRO A 102 -16.80 -10.12 16.62
C PRO A 102 -17.37 -10.87 17.81
N ALA A 103 -17.86 -12.09 17.56
CA ALA A 103 -18.38 -12.96 18.62
C ALA A 103 -17.31 -13.34 19.65
N ALA A 104 -16.05 -13.36 19.24
CA ALA A 104 -14.87 -13.53 20.08
C ALA A 104 -13.76 -12.61 19.57
N ALA A 105 -13.28 -11.72 20.44
CA ALA A 105 -12.14 -10.87 20.14
C ALA A 105 -10.86 -11.70 20.03
N VAL A 106 -10.06 -11.42 19.00
CA VAL A 106 -8.75 -12.01 18.75
C VAL A 106 -7.65 -11.18 19.41
N CYS A 107 -7.85 -9.86 19.54
CA CYS A 107 -6.91 -8.95 20.18
C CYS A 107 -7.30 -8.65 21.63
N GLU A 108 -6.59 -9.26 22.58
CA GLU A 108 -6.89 -9.13 24.01
C GLU A 108 -6.66 -7.71 24.56
N ASP A 109 -5.67 -6.99 24.04
CA ASP A 109 -5.26 -5.66 24.51
C ASP A 109 -5.75 -4.51 23.61
N CYS A 110 -6.66 -4.79 22.67
CA CYS A 110 -7.20 -3.77 21.78
C CYS A 110 -8.31 -2.95 22.47
N VAL A 111 -8.37 -1.67 22.11
CA VAL A 111 -9.43 -0.75 22.51
C VAL A 111 -10.75 -1.16 21.86
N TRP A 112 -10.69 -1.58 20.60
CA TRP A 112 -11.83 -2.11 19.86
C TRP A 112 -11.36 -3.11 18.80
N GLU A 113 -12.27 -3.98 18.37
CA GLU A 113 -12.10 -4.95 17.29
C GLU A 113 -13.45 -5.12 16.56
N PHE A 114 -13.41 -5.15 15.24
CA PHE A 114 -14.57 -5.28 14.37
C PHE A 114 -14.29 -6.23 13.21
N GLU A 115 -15.25 -7.12 12.92
CA GLU A 115 -15.36 -7.77 11.61
C GLU A 115 -15.96 -6.74 10.65
N ILE A 116 -15.25 -6.42 9.58
CA ILE A 116 -15.55 -5.40 8.60
C ILE A 116 -16.08 -6.06 7.33
N THR A 117 -17.20 -5.55 6.82
CA THR A 117 -17.63 -5.74 5.44
C THR A 117 -17.32 -4.47 4.66
N ALA A 118 -16.43 -4.57 3.68
CA ALA A 118 -16.11 -3.51 2.73
C ALA A 118 -16.93 -3.71 1.46
N THR A 119 -17.67 -2.69 1.05
CA THR A 119 -18.42 -2.68 -0.20
C THR A 119 -17.81 -1.66 -1.15
N GLY A 120 -17.48 -2.09 -2.36
CA GLY A 120 -16.87 -1.22 -3.36
C GLY A 120 -17.77 -0.05 -3.74
N ASN A 121 -17.24 1.18 -3.63
CA ASN A 121 -17.92 2.40 -4.01
C ASN A 121 -17.42 2.90 -5.39
N ALA A 122 -18.10 2.44 -6.44
CA ALA A 122 -17.74 2.78 -7.82
C ALA A 122 -17.92 4.28 -8.15
N ASP A 123 -18.81 4.98 -7.45
CA ASP A 123 -19.05 6.42 -7.66
C ASP A 123 -17.94 7.30 -7.06
N ALA A 124 -17.28 6.81 -6.00
CA ALA A 124 -16.14 7.48 -5.37
C ALA A 124 -14.78 7.02 -5.93
N SER A 125 -14.74 5.88 -6.62
CA SER A 125 -13.54 5.33 -7.24
C SER A 125 -13.24 5.96 -8.61
N THR A 126 -11.98 5.94 -9.04
CA THR A 126 -11.56 6.39 -10.38
C THR A 126 -10.72 5.32 -11.05
N PHE A 127 -11.15 4.86 -12.23
CA PHE A 127 -10.48 3.82 -13.00
C PHE A 127 -10.05 4.35 -14.37
N ASN A 128 -8.75 4.32 -14.64
CA ASN A 128 -8.17 4.72 -15.93
C ASN A 128 -7.62 3.52 -16.72
N SER A 129 -7.75 2.31 -16.18
CA SER A 129 -7.38 1.03 -16.81
C SER A 129 -8.55 0.04 -16.79
N GLU A 130 -8.65 -0.81 -17.82
CA GLU A 130 -9.60 -1.92 -17.86
C GLU A 130 -9.22 -3.06 -16.90
N GLU A 131 -8.03 -3.01 -16.31
CA GLU A 131 -7.52 -3.99 -15.34
C GLU A 131 -7.96 -3.67 -13.90
N CYS A 132 -8.60 -2.52 -13.66
CA CYS A 132 -9.10 -2.18 -12.34
C CYS A 132 -10.37 -2.98 -12.02
N ASP A 133 -10.32 -3.77 -10.95
CA ASP A 133 -11.45 -4.58 -10.49
C ASP A 133 -11.78 -4.23 -9.04
N LEU A 134 -12.89 -3.52 -8.87
CA LEU A 134 -13.39 -3.13 -7.55
C LEU A 134 -14.15 -4.31 -6.95
N GLN A 135 -13.61 -4.85 -5.86
CA GLN A 135 -14.18 -6.01 -5.17
C GLN A 135 -14.66 -5.64 -3.78
N ASP A 136 -15.72 -6.32 -3.36
CA ASP A 136 -16.16 -6.36 -1.97
C ASP A 136 -15.25 -7.32 -1.18
N ASP A 137 -15.05 -7.05 0.11
CA ASP A 137 -14.20 -7.89 0.96
C ASP A 137 -14.73 -7.98 2.40
N VAL A 138 -14.30 -9.00 3.14
CA VAL A 138 -14.60 -9.19 4.55
C VAL A 138 -13.32 -9.51 5.31
N PHE A 139 -12.95 -8.63 6.23
CA PHE A 139 -11.72 -8.72 7.01
C PHE A 139 -11.96 -8.27 8.46
N THR A 140 -10.93 -8.24 9.29
CA THR A 140 -11.01 -7.76 10.67
C THR A 140 -10.04 -6.61 10.90
N TYR A 141 -10.54 -5.54 11.52
CA TYR A 141 -9.71 -4.47 12.05
C TYR A 141 -9.76 -4.44 13.57
N ALA A 142 -8.64 -4.12 14.19
CA ALA A 142 -8.55 -3.82 15.61
C ALA A 142 -7.62 -2.64 15.85
N TYR A 143 -7.85 -1.88 16.92
CA TYR A 143 -6.98 -0.78 17.30
C TYR A 143 -6.41 -1.01 18.69
N THR A 144 -5.09 -0.82 18.80
CA THR A 144 -4.40 -0.74 20.08
C THR A 144 -3.79 0.65 20.24
N ALA A 145 -3.90 1.20 21.45
CA ALA A 145 -3.23 2.43 21.82
C ALA A 145 -1.72 2.23 22.04
N GLU A 146 -1.29 0.97 22.23
CA GLU A 146 0.08 0.61 22.57
C GLU A 146 0.45 -0.73 21.91
N TYR A 147 1.03 -0.67 20.71
CA TYR A 147 1.58 -1.81 20.01
C TYR A 147 2.99 -2.11 20.50
N MET A 148 3.23 -3.36 20.88
CA MET A 148 4.53 -3.83 21.36
C MET A 148 5.22 -4.66 20.29
N TYR A 149 6.39 -4.21 19.84
CA TYR A 149 7.25 -4.96 18.92
C TYR A 149 8.56 -5.33 19.61
N GLU A 150 8.84 -6.63 19.74
CA GLU A 150 10.06 -7.15 20.40
C GLU A 150 10.34 -6.55 21.79
N GLY A 151 9.28 -6.26 22.56
CA GLY A 151 9.37 -5.68 23.90
C GLY A 151 9.59 -4.15 23.93
N THR A 152 9.53 -3.49 22.77
CA THR A 152 9.57 -2.03 22.65
C THR A 152 8.21 -1.50 22.25
N SER A 153 7.79 -0.41 22.89
CA SER A 153 6.61 0.34 22.49
C SER A 153 6.81 1.00 21.15
N MET A 154 5.86 0.78 20.24
CA MET A 154 5.76 1.46 18.95
C MET A 154 4.60 2.47 18.93
N GLY A 155 3.89 2.65 20.05
CA GLY A 155 2.73 3.52 20.15
C GLY A 155 1.47 2.94 19.48
N PRO A 156 0.51 3.77 19.05
CA PRO A 156 -0.77 3.32 18.53
C PRO A 156 -0.61 2.56 17.21
N ALA A 157 -1.45 1.55 16.97
CA ALA A 157 -1.48 0.82 15.71
C ALA A 157 -2.89 0.39 15.30
N LEU A 158 -3.15 0.44 14.00
CA LEU A 158 -4.28 -0.25 13.38
C LEU A 158 -3.79 -1.64 12.98
N LEU A 159 -4.49 -2.66 13.43
CA LEU A 159 -4.19 -4.06 13.18
C LEU A 159 -5.19 -4.63 12.18
N TYR A 160 -4.73 -5.52 11.31
CA TYR A 160 -5.49 -6.14 10.23
C TYR A 160 -5.35 -7.66 10.24
N LYS A 161 -6.44 -8.33 9.89
CA LYS A 161 -6.48 -9.75 9.58
C LYS A 161 -7.40 -9.94 8.36
N GLY A 162 -6.86 -10.46 7.28
CA GLY A 162 -7.52 -10.42 5.96
C GLY A 162 -8.63 -11.43 5.77
N SER A 163 -8.63 -12.52 6.52
CA SER A 163 -9.71 -13.49 6.49
C SER A 163 -9.88 -14.18 7.83
N ALA A 164 -11.04 -14.80 8.06
CA ALA A 164 -11.26 -15.61 9.27
C ALA A 164 -10.24 -16.76 9.41
N GLU A 165 -9.71 -17.26 8.29
CA GLU A 165 -8.76 -18.38 8.23
C GLU A 165 -7.34 -17.98 8.64
N ASP A 166 -6.99 -16.69 8.58
CA ASP A 166 -5.68 -16.21 8.98
C ASP A 166 -5.46 -16.43 10.49
N SER A 167 -4.30 -16.99 10.85
CA SER A 167 -4.03 -17.36 12.24
C SER A 167 -3.66 -16.18 13.13
N GLU A 168 -3.29 -15.04 12.55
CA GLU A 168 -2.72 -13.90 13.28
C GLU A 168 -3.28 -12.57 12.77
N ILE A 169 -3.46 -11.63 13.70
CA ILE A 169 -3.74 -10.22 13.38
C ILE A 169 -2.42 -9.45 13.42
N GLY A 170 -2.09 -8.74 12.34
CA GLY A 170 -0.81 -8.05 12.17
C GLY A 170 -0.98 -6.53 12.18
N ALA A 171 0.10 -5.79 12.43
CA ALA A 171 0.09 -4.34 12.29
C ALA A 171 -0.07 -3.95 10.81
N PHE A 172 -1.08 -3.14 10.52
CA PHE A 172 -1.34 -2.55 9.20
C PHE A 172 -0.84 -1.12 9.12
N VAL A 173 -1.25 -0.28 10.07
CA VAL A 173 -0.77 1.11 10.19
C VAL A 173 0.02 1.25 11.48
N LEU A 174 1.29 1.63 11.35
CA LEU A 174 2.21 1.78 12.46
C LEU A 174 3.01 3.08 12.31
N PRO A 175 2.54 4.20 12.89
CA PRO A 175 3.30 5.44 12.94
C PRO A 175 4.71 5.20 13.52
N GLY A 176 5.73 5.72 12.84
CA GLY A 176 7.11 5.58 13.31
C GLY A 176 7.74 4.20 13.11
N ASN A 177 7.17 3.34 12.23
CA ASN A 177 7.83 2.12 11.81
C ASN A 177 9.25 2.44 11.26
N PRO A 178 10.33 1.96 11.90
CA PRO A 178 11.71 2.29 11.49
C PRO A 178 12.08 1.72 10.12
N ASN A 179 11.27 0.80 9.60
CA ASN A 179 11.46 0.17 8.30
C ASN A 179 10.68 0.87 7.18
N SER A 180 9.86 1.89 7.49
CA SER A 180 9.16 2.68 6.47
C SER A 180 10.04 3.85 5.98
N PRO A 181 10.04 4.17 4.67
CA PRO A 181 10.74 5.33 4.15
C PRO A 181 10.29 6.63 4.83
N GLN A 182 11.26 7.37 5.39
CA GLN A 182 11.03 8.59 6.17
C GLN A 182 10.83 9.82 5.27
N VAL A 183 10.00 9.70 4.23
CA VAL A 183 9.55 10.84 3.41
C VAL A 183 8.19 11.25 3.95
N GLU A 184 7.96 12.56 4.17
CA GLU A 184 6.72 13.08 4.79
C GLU A 184 5.44 12.59 4.09
N THR A 185 5.49 12.30 2.78
CA THR A 185 4.36 11.75 2.02
C THR A 185 3.98 10.30 2.40
N TYR A 186 4.85 9.59 3.12
CA TYR A 186 4.68 8.16 3.48
C TYR A 186 4.64 7.92 4.99
N THR A 187 4.48 8.97 5.79
CA THR A 187 4.29 8.81 7.23
C THR A 187 2.90 8.31 7.54
N ALA A 188 2.83 7.27 8.35
CA ALA A 188 1.57 6.77 8.89
C ALA A 188 1.07 7.64 10.05
N GLU A 189 -0.22 7.95 10.05
CA GLU A 189 -0.92 8.68 11.10
C GLU A 189 -2.16 7.90 11.54
N ILE A 190 -2.47 7.97 12.83
CA ILE A 190 -3.68 7.41 13.44
C ILE A 190 -4.25 8.44 14.40
N ASN A 191 -5.54 8.71 14.28
CA ASN A 191 -6.29 9.58 15.18
C ASN A 191 -7.49 8.81 15.75
N TRP A 192 -7.52 8.65 17.07
CA TRP A 192 -8.65 8.07 17.81
C TRP A 192 -9.18 9.08 18.82
N ASP A 193 -10.46 9.45 18.67
CA ASP A 193 -11.20 10.24 19.65
C ASP A 193 -12.31 9.39 20.25
N GLU A 194 -12.04 8.83 21.44
CA GLU A 194 -12.98 7.99 22.19
C GLU A 194 -14.26 8.73 22.56
N ALA A 195 -14.18 10.04 22.85
CA ALA A 195 -15.34 10.82 23.27
C ALA A 195 -16.27 11.12 22.09
N ALA A 196 -15.70 11.35 20.91
CA ALA A 196 -16.46 11.54 19.68
C ALA A 196 -16.87 10.23 19.00
N GLY A 197 -16.22 9.11 19.36
CA GLY A 197 -16.38 7.83 18.67
C GLY A 197 -15.90 7.90 17.23
N THR A 198 -14.80 8.60 16.96
CA THR A 198 -14.26 8.79 15.60
C THR A 198 -12.85 8.25 15.50
N PHE A 199 -12.59 7.50 14.43
CA PHE A 199 -11.28 6.98 14.09
C PHE A 199 -10.90 7.44 12.69
N SER A 200 -9.66 7.86 12.49
CA SER A 200 -9.10 8.04 11.16
C SER A 200 -7.65 7.63 11.09
N TYR A 201 -7.22 7.28 9.88
CA TYR A 201 -5.83 6.97 9.62
C TYR A 201 -5.44 7.39 8.20
N ALA A 202 -4.14 7.59 8.01
CA ALA A 202 -3.51 7.67 6.70
C ALA A 202 -2.21 6.88 6.76
N SER A 203 -1.87 6.16 5.70
CA SER A 203 -0.66 5.35 5.63
C SER A 203 -0.11 5.35 4.21
N GLY A 204 1.17 5.66 4.05
CA GLY A 204 1.86 5.47 2.77
C GLY A 204 2.85 4.33 2.88
N THR A 205 2.82 3.43 1.90
CA THR A 205 3.78 2.32 1.78
C THR A 205 4.54 2.47 0.47
N VAL A 206 5.86 2.23 0.50
CA VAL A 206 6.64 2.06 -0.72
C VAL A 206 6.58 0.59 -1.11
N ASP A 207 6.00 0.31 -2.28
CA ASP A 207 5.82 -1.04 -2.81
C ASP A 207 7.07 -1.48 -3.58
N TYR A 208 7.69 -0.56 -4.34
CA TYR A 208 8.90 -0.83 -5.13
C TYR A 208 9.82 0.38 -5.22
N GLU A 209 11.14 0.11 -5.23
CA GLU A 209 12.20 1.08 -5.48
C GLU A 209 12.86 0.79 -6.84
N TYR A 210 12.95 1.79 -7.71
CA TYR A 210 13.63 1.71 -8.99
C TYR A 210 14.82 2.67 -9.00
N LEU A 211 16.02 2.13 -9.15
CA LEU A 211 17.23 2.92 -9.38
C LEU A 211 17.43 3.08 -10.89
N TYR A 212 17.24 4.30 -11.38
CA TYR A 212 17.52 4.65 -12.77
C TYR A 212 18.93 5.26 -12.86
N GLN A 213 19.80 4.69 -13.67
CA GLN A 213 21.10 5.27 -14.03
C GLN A 213 21.01 5.74 -15.48
N TYR A 214 21.26 7.03 -15.74
CA TYR A 214 21.40 7.57 -17.09
C TYR A 214 22.82 7.44 -17.62
#